data_AF-A0A377CI24-F1
#
_entry.id   AF-A0A377CI24-F1
#
_cell.length_a   1.000
_cell.length_b   1.000
_cell.length_c   1.000
_cell.angle_alpha   90.00
_cell.angle_beta   90.00
_cell.angle_gamma   90.00
#
_symmetry.space_group_name_H-M   'P 1'
#
loop_
_entity.id
_entity.type
_entity.pdbx_description
1 polymer ?
#
loop_
_entity_poly.entity_id
_entity_poly.type
_entity_poly.pdbx_seq_one_letter_code
_entity_poly.pdbx_strand_id
1 'polypeptide(L)' 'MSTKNRTRRTTTRNIRFPNQMIEQINIALEQKGSGNFSAWVIEACRRRLCSEKRVSSEANKEKSDITELLRKQSDQIEAI' A
#
# COMPACT_ATOMS: atom_id res chain seq x y z
N MET A 1 -35.34 -6.45 -13.03
CA MET A 1 -34.30 -5.53 -12.52
C MET A 1 -32.96 -5.91 -13.15
N SER A 2 -32.34 -5.01 -13.92
CA SER A 2 -31.12 -5.29 -14.70
C SER A 2 -29.86 -5.10 -13.83
N THR A 3 -29.08 -6.15 -13.60
CA THR A 3 -27.81 -6.12 -12.82
C THR A 3 -26.68 -5.47 -13.63
N LYS A 4 -26.72 -4.15 -13.78
CA LYS A 4 -25.67 -3.35 -14.42
C LYS A 4 -24.70 -2.81 -13.35
N ASN A 5 -23.78 -3.63 -12.84
CA ASN A 5 -22.51 -3.12 -12.26
C ASN A 5 -21.49 -4.20 -11.83
N ARG A 6 -21.23 -5.20 -12.68
CA ARG A 6 -20.14 -6.17 -12.44
C ARG A 6 -19.19 -6.20 -13.63
N THR A 7 -18.17 -5.35 -13.62
CA THR A 7 -16.93 -5.72 -14.33
C THR A 7 -16.31 -6.89 -13.58
N ARG A 8 -15.85 -7.95 -14.27
CA ARG A 8 -15.47 -9.24 -13.66
C ARG A 8 -14.45 -9.17 -12.50
N ARG A 9 -13.77 -8.03 -12.29
CA ARG A 9 -12.71 -7.83 -11.29
C ARG A 9 -13.03 -6.83 -10.18
N THR A 10 -14.23 -6.26 -10.11
CA THR A 10 -14.59 -5.28 -9.07
C THR A 10 -15.86 -5.67 -8.34
N THR A 11 -15.99 -5.20 -7.10
CA THR A 11 -17.19 -5.38 -6.28
C THR A 11 -17.51 -4.04 -5.63
N THR A 12 -18.72 -3.53 -5.86
CA THR A 12 -19.19 -2.31 -5.21
C THR A 12 -19.45 -2.56 -3.73
N ARG A 13 -18.97 -1.66 -2.88
CA ARG A 13 -19.25 -1.67 -1.43
C ARG A 13 -19.94 -0.37 -1.05
N ASN A 14 -21.01 -0.47 -0.28
CA ASN A 14 -21.70 0.68 0.29
C ASN A 14 -21.14 0.95 1.69
N ILE A 15 -20.48 2.09 1.89
CA ILE A 15 -19.83 2.47 3.15
C ILE A 15 -20.18 3.91 3.51
N ARG A 16 -20.13 4.24 4.80
CA ARG A 16 -20.41 5.59 5.31
C ARG A 16 -19.13 6.23 5.84
N PHE A 17 -18.99 7.52 5.58
CA PHE A 17 -17.92 8.36 6.11
C PHE A 17 -18.52 9.47 6.98
N PRO A 18 -17.78 10.00 7.96
CA PRO A 18 -18.13 11.26 8.61
C PRO A 18 -18.22 12.41 7.59
N ASN A 19 -19.20 13.31 7.74
CA ASN A 19 -19.41 14.41 6.80
C ASN A 19 -18.16 15.30 6.64
N GLN A 20 -17.53 15.67 7.77
CA GLN A 20 -16.31 16.47 7.76
C GLN A 20 -15.16 15.80 6.98
N MET A 21 -15.10 14.47 6.99
CA MET A 21 -14.07 13.73 6.24
C MET A 21 -14.34 13.77 4.73
N ILE A 22 -15.61 13.67 4.31
CA ILE A 22 -15.98 13.81 2.89
C ILE A 22 -15.64 15.21 2.37
N GLU A 23 -15.95 16.25 3.13
CA GLU A 23 -15.62 17.63 2.77
C GLU A 23 -14.12 17.81 2.56
N GLN A 24 -13.30 17.32 3.50
CA GLN A 24 -11.83 17.38 3.38
C GLN A 24 -11.31 16.64 2.15
N ILE A 25 -11.89 15.47 1.82
CA ILE A 25 -11.49 14.70 0.64
C ILE A 25 -11.85 15.46 -0.65
N ASN A 26 -13.03 16.06 -0.72
CA ASN A 26 -13.47 16.82 -1.89
C ASN A 26 -12.57 18.04 -2.15
N ILE A 27 -12.20 18.78 -1.10
CA ILE A 27 -11.25 19.91 -1.21
C ILE A 27 -9.90 19.42 -1.75
N ALA A 28 -9.37 18.31 -1.20
CA ALA A 28 -8.11 17.74 -1.66
C ALA A 28 -8.16 17.25 -3.13
N LEU A 29 -9.34 16.80 -3.58
CA LEU A 29 -9.59 16.37 -4.95
C LEU A 29 -9.63 17.54 -5.93
N GLU A 30 -10.33 18.61 -5.57
CA GLU A 30 -10.39 19.86 -6.34
C GLU A 30 -9.00 20.46 -6.55
N GLN A 31 -8.19 20.54 -5.49
CA GLN A 31 -6.81 21.04 -5.56
C GLN A 31 -5.92 20.22 -6.50
N LYS A 32 -6.19 18.91 -6.62
CA LYS A 32 -5.41 18.00 -7.46
C LYS A 32 -5.94 17.89 -8.89
N GLY A 33 -7.04 18.59 -9.22
CA GLY A 33 -7.71 18.49 -10.52
C GLY A 33 -8.30 17.12 -10.82
N SER A 34 -8.57 16.30 -9.79
CA SER A 34 -9.09 14.94 -9.94
C SER A 34 -10.46 14.83 -9.28
N GLY A 35 -11.52 14.56 -10.04
CA GLY A 35 -12.89 14.45 -9.49
C GLY A 35 -13.28 13.05 -9.00
N ASN A 36 -12.40 12.05 -9.08
CA ASN A 36 -12.78 10.66 -8.83
C ASN A 36 -12.53 10.23 -7.38
N PHE A 37 -13.57 10.35 -6.55
CA PHE A 37 -13.55 9.90 -5.15
C PHE A 37 -13.15 8.41 -5.00
N SER A 38 -13.64 7.52 -5.88
CA SER A 38 -13.29 6.10 -5.83
C SER A 38 -11.80 5.88 -6.04
N ALA A 39 -11.17 6.63 -6.96
CA ALA A 39 -9.73 6.54 -7.19
C ALA A 39 -8.92 6.96 -5.95
N TRP A 40 -9.37 8.02 -5.26
CA TRP A 40 -8.75 8.48 -4.02
C TRP A 40 -8.84 7.45 -2.90
N VAL A 41 -10.03 6.87 -2.68
CA VAL A 41 -10.25 5.84 -1.66
C VAL A 41 -9.43 4.59 -1.97
N ILE A 42 -9.40 4.14 -3.23
CA ILE A 42 -8.60 2.98 -3.64
C ILE A 42 -7.11 3.24 -3.37
N GLU A 43 -6.60 4.43 -3.68
CA GLU A 43 -5.21 4.78 -3.44
C GLU A 43 -4.87 4.82 -1.94
N ALA A 44 -5.74 5.40 -1.12
CA ALA A 44 -5.60 5.38 0.33
C ALA A 44 -5.55 3.94 0.88
N CYS A 45 -6.42 3.05 0.39
CA CYS A 45 -6.40 1.63 0.71
C CYS A 45 -5.09 0.96 0.28
N ARG A 46 -4.59 1.21 -0.94
CA ARG A 46 -3.31 0.67 -1.43
C ARG A 46 -2.16 1.08 -0.54
N ARG A 47 -2.10 2.36 -0.14
CA ARG A 47 -1.04 2.87 0.75
C ARG A 47 -1.02 2.16 2.10
N ARG A 48 -2.19 1.92 2.71
CA ARG A 48 -2.29 1.14 3.95
C ARG A 48 -1.84 -0.30 3.77
N LEU A 49 -2.36 -0.99 2.76
CA LEU A 49 -2.02 -2.39 2.48
C LEU A 49 -0.54 -2.58 2.10
N CYS A 50 0.08 -1.62 1.41
CA CYS A 50 1.50 -1.65 1.09
C CYS A 50 2.40 -1.30 2.28
N SER A 51 1.97 -0.38 3.15
CA SER A 51 2.71 -0.02 4.36
C SER A 51 2.79 -1.19 5.34
N GLU A 52 1.71 -1.96 5.48
CA GLU A 52 1.70 -3.18 6.30
C GLU A 52 2.66 -4.27 5.77
N LYS A 53 2.87 -4.34 4.45
CA LYS A 53 3.84 -5.26 3.85
C LYS A 53 5.29 -4.88 4.13
N ARG A 54 5.58 -3.58 4.25
CA ARG A 54 6.95 -3.08 4.38
C ARG A 54 7.54 -3.30 5.77
N VAL A 55 6.72 -3.14 6.82
CA VAL A 55 7.12 -3.44 8.20
C VAL A 55 7.62 -4.89 8.34
N SER A 56 7.03 -5.82 7.60
CA SER A 56 7.46 -7.24 7.57
C SER A 56 8.73 -7.49 6.74
N SER A 57 9.02 -6.66 5.72
CA SER A 57 10.18 -6.84 4.84
C SER A 57 11.43 -6.07 5.28
N GLU A 58 11.26 -4.92 5.95
CA GLU A 58 12.37 -4.07 6.40
C GLU A 58 13.10 -4.71 7.59
N ALA A 59 12.36 -5.32 8.53
CA ALA A 59 12.95 -6.10 9.63
C ALA A 59 13.70 -7.37 9.16
N ASN A 60 13.35 -7.91 7.99
CA ASN A 60 14.03 -9.08 7.42
C ASN A 60 15.26 -8.70 6.56
N LYS A 61 15.31 -7.48 6.02
CA LYS A 61 16.43 -7.02 5.18
C LYS A 61 17.70 -6.72 5.99
N GLU A 62 17.55 -6.15 7.19
CA GLU A 62 18.69 -5.87 8.07
C GLU A 62 19.34 -7.17 8.59
N LYS A 63 18.52 -8.20 8.90
CA LYS A 63 19.05 -9.53 9.24
C LYS A 63 19.74 -10.19 8.05
N SER A 64 19.20 -10.11 6.83
CA SER A 64 19.85 -10.71 5.66
C SER A 64 21.22 -10.10 5.37
N ASP A 65 21.33 -8.77 5.47
CA ASP A 65 22.56 -8.05 5.16
C ASP A 65 23.70 -8.39 6.16
N ILE A 66 23.39 -8.51 7.47
CA ILE A 66 24.37 -8.95 8.48
C ILE A 66 24.80 -10.41 8.24
N THR A 67 23.85 -11.30 7.91
CA THR A 67 24.15 -12.72 7.67
C THR A 67 25.05 -12.92 6.45
N GLU A 68 24.86 -12.10 5.41
CA GLU A 68 25.70 -12.11 4.21
C GLU A 68 27.11 -11.54 4.48
N LEU A 69 27.22 -10.49 5.30
CA LEU A 69 28.51 -9.95 5.76
C LEU A 69 29.32 -10.97 6.57
N LEU A 70 28.69 -11.69 7.50
CA LEU A 70 29.35 -12.73 8.29
C LEU A 70 29.81 -13.91 7.43
N ARG A 71 29.02 -14.32 6.43
CA ARG A 71 29.42 -15.36 5.46
C ARG A 71 30.67 -14.94 4.69
N LYS A 72 30.69 -13.72 4.15
CA LYS A 72 31.86 -13.20 3.41
C LYS A 72 33.12 -13.11 4.26
N GLN A 73 32.98 -12.84 5.57
CA GLN A 73 34.14 -12.87 6.47
C GLN A 73 34.64 -14.30 6.75
N SER A 74 33.74 -15.29 6.83
CA SER A 74 34.13 -16.70 6.98
C SER A 74 34.90 -17.21 5.76
N ASP A 75 34.42 -16.88 4.55
CA ASP A 75 35.06 -17.29 3.30
C ASP A 75 36.48 -16.69 3.13
N GLN A 76 36.72 -15.49 3.69
CA GLN A 76 38.04 -14.86 3.68
C GLN A 76 39.03 -15.53 4.64
N ILE A 77 38.57 -16.16 5.71
CA ILE A 77 39.43 -16.82 6.70
C ILE A 77 39.89 -18.19 6.20
N GLU A 78 39.07 -18.92 5.45
CA GLU A 78 39.47 -20.22 4.85
C GLU A 78 40.41 -20.09 3.65
N ALA A 79 40.57 -18.89 3.08
CA ALA A 79 41.40 -18.65 1.90
C ALA A 79 42.88 -18.34 2.21
N ILE A 80 43.29 -18.35 3.48
CA ILE A 80 44.68 -18.14 3.95
C ILE A 80 45.23 -19.47 4.48
#